data_AF-A0A210QLZ2-F1
#
_entry.id   AF-A0A210QLZ2-F1
#
_cell.length_a   1.000
_cell.length_b   1.000
_cell.length_c   1.000
_cell.angle_alpha   90.00
_cell.angle_beta   90.00
_cell.angle_gamma   90.00
#
_symmetry.space_group_name_H-M   'P 1'
#
loop_
_entity.id
_entity.type
_entity.pdbx_description
1 polymer ?
#
loop_
_entity_poly.entity_id
_entity_poly.type
_entity_poly.pdbx_seq_one_letter_code
_entity_poly.pdbx_strand_id
1 'polypeptide(L)'
;MKVNTTTLQPCILVILYMTLSMVAGNRCSKSLSRIVRQQVKERLLPHYEEFKMKMPDSCPLSPNRDVYMMQEEKVFIESSSRYKCNVCGKAFISQFYIDMHFDNRHPDYIAEGENTICYADYCDITRCDIVSGQKTPDFWDISLCLEDDMTELKERCEGILDQCMPDGLTRKEKEELYRYLHGSVCHFLTCKLYYDGPKKQVCHVKDLNNIQVRLS
;
A
#
# COMPACT_ATOMS: atom_id res chain seq x y z
N MET A 1 1.52 56.22 37.10
CA MET A 1 0.56 56.45 35.99
C MET A 1 0.93 55.51 34.85
N LYS A 2 -0.09 54.78 34.36
CA LYS A 2 -0.18 53.77 33.30
C LYS A 2 1.09 53.48 32.46
N VAL A 3 1.64 52.27 32.62
CA VAL A 3 2.46 51.60 31.61
C VAL A 3 1.49 50.90 30.66
N ASN A 4 1.41 51.39 29.41
CA ASN A 4 0.54 50.84 28.39
C ASN A 4 1.13 49.55 27.84
N THR A 5 0.36 48.48 28.00
CA THR A 5 0.48 47.19 27.33
C THR A 5 0.06 47.30 25.86
N THR A 6 0.39 46.25 25.09
CA THR A 6 -0.12 45.88 23.75
C THR A 6 0.45 46.56 22.51
N THR A 7 1.61 46.07 22.05
CA THR A 7 1.92 45.92 20.60
C THR A 7 2.71 44.63 20.35
N LEU A 8 2.06 43.49 20.58
CA LEU A 8 2.36 42.19 19.95
C LEU A 8 1.03 41.76 19.31
N GLN A 9 0.89 41.22 18.11
CA GLN A 9 1.81 40.94 17.03
C GLN A 9 0.94 40.48 15.85
N PRO A 10 0.64 41.31 14.84
CA PRO A 10 -0.13 40.85 13.68
C PRO A 10 0.62 39.77 12.89
N CYS A 11 1.96 39.72 13.00
CA CYS A 11 2.79 38.70 12.34
C CYS A 11 2.66 37.30 12.98
N ILE A 12 2.40 37.15 14.29
CA ILE A 12 2.25 35.83 14.93
C ILE A 12 0.96 35.16 14.47
N LEU A 13 -0.13 35.92 14.35
CA LEU A 13 -1.39 35.43 13.83
C LEU A 13 -1.26 34.98 12.37
N VAL A 14 -0.57 35.75 11.53
CA VAL A 14 -0.34 35.35 10.12
C VAL A 14 0.55 34.10 10.03
N ILE A 15 1.59 33.97 10.86
CA ILE A 15 2.43 32.76 10.88
C ILE A 15 1.62 31.55 11.35
N LEU A 16 0.79 31.67 12.40
CA LEU A 16 -0.12 30.61 12.86
C LEU A 16 -1.12 30.19 11.77
N TYR A 17 -1.73 31.14 11.04
CA TYR A 17 -2.66 30.86 9.94
C TYR A 17 -1.97 30.24 8.71
N MET A 18 -0.72 30.63 8.41
CA MET A 18 0.06 30.04 7.32
C MET A 18 0.57 28.64 7.68
N THR A 19 0.92 28.37 8.94
CA THR A 19 1.27 27.03 9.40
C THR A 19 0.05 26.09 9.49
N LEU A 20 -1.16 26.63 9.73
CA LEU A 20 -2.40 25.83 9.80
C LEU A 20 -2.88 25.38 8.40
N SER A 21 -2.44 26.07 7.34
CA SER A 21 -2.89 25.82 5.96
C SER A 21 -1.98 24.84 5.19
N MET A 22 -0.85 24.42 5.77
CA MET A 22 0.16 23.58 5.09
C MET A 22 0.21 22.12 5.53
N VAL A 23 -0.71 21.67 6.40
CA VAL A 23 -0.98 20.23 6.53
C VAL A 23 -2.18 19.89 5.65
N ALA A 24 -1.96 19.95 4.33
CA ALA A 24 -2.67 19.04 3.45
C ALA A 24 -2.17 17.63 3.84
N GLY A 25 -2.71 17.09 4.93
CA GLY A 25 -2.37 15.75 5.38
C GLY A 25 -2.59 14.83 4.19
N ASN A 26 -1.52 14.17 3.73
CA ASN A 26 -1.56 13.26 2.61
C ASN A 26 -2.69 12.26 2.88
N ARG A 27 -3.83 12.44 2.20
CA ARG A 27 -4.94 11.50 2.33
C ARG A 27 -4.47 10.22 1.68
N CYS A 28 -4.35 9.16 2.47
CA CYS A 28 -3.95 7.87 1.96
C CYS A 28 -4.89 7.42 0.83
N SER A 29 -4.35 7.05 -0.32
CA SER A 29 -5.18 6.62 -1.46
C SER A 29 -5.63 5.16 -1.26
N LYS A 30 -6.93 4.94 -1.07
CA LYS A 30 -7.51 3.58 -0.94
C LYS A 30 -7.29 2.71 -2.16
N SER A 31 -7.49 3.27 -3.35
CA SER A 31 -7.34 2.52 -4.61
C SER A 31 -5.90 2.05 -4.83
N LEU A 32 -4.93 2.92 -4.56
CA LEU A 32 -3.51 2.58 -4.62
C LEU A 32 -3.12 1.59 -3.52
N SER A 33 -3.59 1.82 -2.28
CA SER A 33 -3.36 0.89 -1.15
C SER A 33 -3.87 -0.52 -1.46
N ARG A 34 -4.99 -0.64 -2.18
CA ARG A 34 -5.54 -1.94 -2.61
C ARG A 34 -4.64 -2.66 -3.61
N ILE A 35 -3.96 -1.94 -4.50
CA ILE A 35 -2.98 -2.53 -5.43
C ILE A 35 -1.80 -3.11 -4.65
N VAL A 36 -1.23 -2.34 -3.71
CA VAL A 36 -0.15 -2.81 -2.83
C VAL A 36 -0.59 -4.01 -2.00
N ARG A 37 -1.76 -3.94 -1.37
CA ARG A 37 -2.34 -5.05 -0.59
C ARG A 37 -2.48 -6.32 -1.41
N GLN A 38 -2.95 -6.22 -2.65
CA GLN A 38 -3.05 -7.37 -3.54
C GLN A 38 -1.68 -7.98 -3.84
N GLN A 39 -0.67 -7.14 -4.11
CA GLN A 39 0.70 -7.63 -4.33
C GLN A 39 1.31 -8.28 -3.08
N VAL A 40 1.11 -7.69 -1.89
CA VAL A 40 1.52 -8.29 -0.62
C VAL A 40 0.88 -9.67 -0.47
N LYS A 41 -0.44 -9.76 -0.68
CA LYS A 41 -1.21 -11.00 -0.55
C LYS A 41 -0.80 -12.08 -1.54
N GLU A 42 -0.61 -11.72 -2.81
CA GLU A 42 -0.37 -12.70 -3.89
C GLU A 42 1.10 -13.05 -4.09
N ARG A 43 2.02 -12.13 -3.78
CA ARG A 43 3.44 -12.27 -4.13
C ARG A 43 4.38 -12.35 -2.95
N LEU A 44 3.98 -11.88 -1.77
CA LEU A 44 4.85 -11.86 -0.59
C LEU A 44 4.42 -12.90 0.44
N LEU A 45 3.16 -12.86 0.88
CA LEU A 45 2.66 -13.75 1.93
C LEU A 45 2.85 -15.26 1.66
N PRO A 46 2.68 -15.78 0.42
CA PRO A 46 2.88 -17.21 0.16
C PRO A 46 4.29 -17.70 0.52
N HIS A 47 5.31 -16.84 0.39
CA HIS A 47 6.67 -17.19 0.76
C HIS A 47 6.85 -17.30 2.27
N TYR A 48 6.12 -16.54 3.09
CA TYR A 48 6.17 -16.69 4.55
C TYR A 48 5.46 -17.97 5.00
N GLU A 49 4.33 -18.30 4.36
CA GLU A 49 3.55 -19.51 4.64
C GLU A 49 4.37 -20.78 4.38
N GLU A 50 5.19 -20.80 3.33
CA GLU A 50 6.10 -21.91 3.01
C GLU A 50 7.07 -22.22 4.15
N PHE A 51 7.63 -21.18 4.79
CA PHE A 51 8.49 -21.31 5.97
C PHE A 51 7.70 -21.42 7.29
N LYS A 52 6.37 -21.46 7.25
CA LYS A 52 5.47 -21.43 8.42
C LYS A 52 5.72 -20.22 9.34
N MET A 53 6.13 -19.11 8.74
CA MET A 53 6.37 -17.84 9.42
C MET A 53 5.22 -16.86 9.17
N LYS A 54 5.18 -15.81 9.98
CA LYS A 54 4.36 -14.63 9.71
C LYS A 54 5.27 -13.49 9.30
N MET A 55 4.74 -12.58 8.48
CA MET A 55 5.41 -11.31 8.20
C MET A 55 5.51 -10.52 9.52
N PRO A 56 6.70 -10.04 9.91
CA PRO A 56 6.87 -9.35 11.19
C PRO A 56 6.22 -7.97 11.15
N ASP A 57 5.75 -7.47 12.29
CA ASP A 57 5.14 -6.12 12.39
C ASP A 57 6.18 -4.98 12.20
N SER A 58 7.49 -5.30 12.24
CA SER A 58 8.52 -4.37 11.78
C SER A 58 8.45 -4.10 10.29
N CYS A 59 7.94 -5.05 9.49
CA CYS A 59 7.80 -4.90 8.05
C CYS A 59 6.76 -3.82 7.72
N PRO A 60 7.10 -2.77 6.96
CA PRO A 60 6.14 -1.75 6.54
C PRO A 60 4.99 -2.30 5.69
N LEU A 61 5.21 -3.43 5.01
CA LEU A 61 4.22 -4.13 4.19
C LEU A 61 3.43 -5.21 4.95
N SER A 62 3.54 -5.26 6.29
CA SER A 62 2.74 -6.18 7.12
C SER A 62 1.24 -5.84 7.02
N PRO A 63 0.35 -6.80 6.72
CA PRO A 63 -1.09 -6.57 6.61
C PRO A 63 -1.71 -5.88 7.83
N ASN A 64 -1.16 -6.11 9.02
CA ASN A 64 -1.65 -5.50 10.27
C ASN A 64 -1.39 -3.99 10.35
N ARG A 65 -0.49 -3.46 9.52
CA ARG A 65 -0.12 -2.05 9.50
C ARG A 65 -0.91 -1.23 8.50
N ASP A 66 -1.58 -1.88 7.54
CA ASP A 66 -2.35 -1.17 6.53
C ASP A 66 -3.52 -0.39 7.15
N VAL A 67 -3.50 0.93 6.95
CA VAL A 67 -4.51 1.88 7.45
C VAL A 67 -5.94 1.51 7.10
N TYR A 68 -6.16 0.84 5.95
CA TYR A 68 -7.49 0.46 5.48
C TYR A 68 -7.83 -1.02 5.67
N MET A 69 -6.96 -1.81 6.33
CA MET A 69 -7.15 -3.26 6.48
C MET A 69 -8.53 -3.59 7.06
N MET A 70 -8.91 -2.94 8.16
CA MET A 70 -10.17 -3.19 8.84
C MET A 70 -11.40 -2.87 7.98
N GLN A 71 -11.37 -1.81 7.16
CA GLN A 71 -12.50 -1.50 6.26
C GLN A 71 -12.62 -2.55 5.17
N GLU A 72 -11.49 -2.94 4.57
CA GLU A 72 -11.45 -3.87 3.43
C GLU A 72 -11.92 -5.28 3.83
N GLU A 73 -11.61 -5.73 5.05
CA GLU A 73 -12.15 -6.98 5.61
C GLU A 73 -13.69 -6.96 5.79
N LYS A 74 -14.30 -5.77 5.86
CA LYS A 74 -15.75 -5.60 5.96
C LYS A 74 -16.43 -5.34 4.62
N VAL A 75 -15.68 -5.31 3.52
CA VAL A 75 -16.22 -5.28 2.17
C VAL A 75 -16.44 -6.71 1.68
N PHE A 76 -17.68 -7.03 1.31
CA PHE A 76 -18.01 -8.29 0.65
C PHE A 76 -18.34 -8.05 -0.81
N ILE A 77 -17.61 -8.67 -1.73
CA ILE A 77 -17.82 -8.58 -3.17
C ILE A 77 -18.73 -9.74 -3.58
N GLU A 78 -20.02 -9.46 -3.78
CA GLU A 78 -20.99 -10.47 -4.22
C GLU A 78 -20.90 -10.75 -5.73
N SER A 79 -20.60 -9.70 -6.50
CA SER A 79 -20.35 -9.79 -7.95
C SER A 79 -19.56 -8.58 -8.42
N SER A 80 -19.17 -8.54 -9.70
CA SER A 80 -18.42 -7.43 -10.29
C SER A 80 -19.06 -6.04 -10.12
N SER A 81 -20.38 -5.99 -9.90
CA SER A 81 -21.16 -4.76 -9.73
C SER A 81 -21.97 -4.74 -8.42
N ARG A 82 -21.61 -5.58 -7.44
CA ARG A 82 -22.32 -5.64 -6.16
C ARG A 82 -21.35 -5.81 -4.99
N TYR A 83 -21.22 -4.74 -4.21
CA TYR A 83 -20.36 -4.62 -3.04
C TYR A 83 -21.23 -4.43 -1.81
N LYS A 84 -21.02 -5.18 -0.74
CA LYS A 84 -21.83 -5.13 0.47
C LYS A 84 -20.96 -4.77 1.67
N CYS A 85 -21.45 -3.84 2.48
CA CYS A 85 -20.86 -3.51 3.77
C CYS A 85 -21.30 -4.56 4.80
N ASN A 86 -20.37 -5.33 5.36
CA ASN A 86 -20.64 -6.32 6.39
C ASN A 86 -20.82 -5.71 7.80
N VAL A 87 -20.66 -4.39 7.95
CA VAL A 87 -20.99 -3.70 9.22
C VAL A 87 -22.48 -3.41 9.31
N CYS A 88 -23.07 -2.78 8.28
CA CYS A 88 -24.47 -2.33 8.30
C CYS A 88 -25.39 -3.00 7.26
N GLY A 89 -24.85 -3.86 6.39
CA GLY A 89 -25.61 -4.64 5.40
C GLY A 89 -25.96 -3.91 4.09
N LYS A 90 -25.61 -2.63 3.94
CA LYS A 90 -25.88 -1.85 2.70
C LYS A 90 -25.09 -2.38 1.52
N ALA A 91 -25.69 -2.35 0.33
CA ALA A 91 -25.07 -2.75 -0.92
C ALA A 91 -24.87 -1.57 -1.88
N PHE A 92 -23.84 -1.66 -2.72
CA PHE A 92 -23.35 -0.61 -3.60
C PHE A 92 -22.97 -1.19 -4.95
N ILE A 93 -23.09 -0.38 -6.01
CA ILE A 93 -22.85 -0.82 -7.40
C ILE A 93 -21.38 -0.80 -7.81
N SER A 94 -20.52 -0.13 -7.04
CA SER A 94 -19.09 -0.02 -7.36
C SER A 94 -18.25 0.14 -6.09
N GLN A 95 -16.96 -0.20 -6.21
CA GLN A 95 -15.96 -0.01 -5.16
C GLN A 95 -15.92 1.44 -4.66
N PHE A 96 -16.02 2.41 -5.57
CA PHE A 96 -16.03 3.83 -5.22
C PHE A 96 -17.14 4.20 -4.22
N TYR A 97 -18.37 3.71 -4.45
CA TYR A 97 -19.49 4.06 -3.57
C TYR A 97 -19.42 3.40 -2.21
N ILE A 98 -18.90 2.17 -2.12
CA ILE A 98 -18.70 1.52 -0.82
C ILE A 98 -17.52 2.16 -0.06
N ASP A 99 -16.45 2.54 -0.74
CA ASP A 99 -15.30 3.25 -0.13
C ASP A 99 -15.76 4.57 0.50
N MET A 100 -16.53 5.37 -0.26
CA MET A 100 -17.14 6.61 0.22
C MET A 100 -18.14 6.36 1.36
N HIS A 101 -18.84 5.23 1.35
CA HIS A 101 -19.73 4.87 2.45
C HIS A 101 -18.97 4.61 3.74
N PHE A 102 -17.86 3.86 3.68
CA PHE A 102 -17.01 3.62 4.85
C PHE A 102 -16.44 4.93 5.41
N ASP A 103 -15.96 5.83 4.56
CA ASP A 103 -15.44 7.14 5.00
C ASP A 103 -16.48 7.97 5.76
N ASN A 104 -17.75 7.92 5.34
CA ASN A 104 -18.79 8.76 5.92
C ASN A 104 -19.55 8.11 7.09
N ARG A 105 -19.61 6.77 7.15
CA ARG A 105 -20.50 6.05 8.09
C ARG A 105 -19.76 5.12 9.04
N HIS A 106 -18.55 4.71 8.69
CA HIS A 106 -17.71 3.79 9.45
C HIS A 106 -16.26 4.31 9.55
N PRO A 107 -16.03 5.60 9.93
CA PRO A 107 -14.68 6.15 10.04
C PRO A 107 -13.86 5.48 11.15
N ASP A 108 -14.54 4.86 12.13
CA ASP A 108 -13.98 4.09 13.23
C ASP A 108 -13.31 2.77 12.80
N TYR A 109 -13.49 2.35 11.55
CA TYR A 109 -12.85 1.17 10.97
C TYR A 109 -11.52 1.51 10.27
N ILE A 110 -10.93 2.67 10.52
CA ILE A 110 -9.59 3.03 10.07
C ILE A 110 -8.61 2.66 11.19
N ALA A 111 -7.47 2.02 10.85
CA ALA A 111 -6.46 1.75 11.85
C ALA A 111 -5.81 3.06 12.33
N GLU A 112 -5.62 3.19 13.63
CA GLU A 112 -4.98 4.35 14.26
C GLU A 112 -3.76 3.89 15.05
N GLY A 113 -2.70 4.70 15.05
CA GLY A 113 -1.49 4.47 15.83
C GLY A 113 -0.20 4.78 15.07
N GLU A 114 0.91 4.84 15.80
CA GLU A 114 2.23 5.15 15.24
C GLU A 114 2.73 4.09 14.26
N ASN A 115 2.22 2.86 14.36
CA ASN A 115 2.61 1.74 13.50
C ASN A 115 1.73 1.59 12.25
N THR A 116 0.70 2.43 12.10
CA THR A 116 -0.17 2.42 10.93
C THR A 116 0.52 3.04 9.72
N ILE A 117 0.37 2.40 8.56
CA ILE A 117 1.04 2.72 7.32
C ILE A 117 0.02 2.92 6.21
N CYS A 118 0.21 3.97 5.42
CA CYS A 118 -0.49 4.11 4.16
C CYS A 118 0.22 3.27 3.10
N TYR A 119 -0.43 2.20 2.64
CA TYR A 119 0.12 1.35 1.60
C TYR A 119 0.36 2.08 0.26
N ALA A 120 -0.41 3.12 -0.04
CA ALA A 120 -0.18 3.93 -1.24
C ALA A 120 1.21 4.60 -1.28
N ASP A 121 1.85 4.81 -0.12
CA ASP A 121 3.19 5.39 -0.03
C ASP A 121 4.30 4.47 -0.58
N TYR A 122 3.96 3.20 -0.85
CA TYR A 122 4.87 2.18 -1.41
C TYR A 122 4.57 1.86 -2.87
N CYS A 123 3.75 2.67 -3.54
CA CYS A 123 3.33 2.40 -4.91
C CYS A 123 4.45 2.54 -5.94
N ASP A 124 5.46 3.34 -5.69
CA ASP A 124 6.66 3.44 -6.53
C ASP A 124 7.50 2.16 -6.45
N ILE A 125 7.74 1.65 -5.25
CA ILE A 125 8.47 0.40 -5.00
C ILE A 125 7.71 -0.81 -5.55
N THR A 126 6.38 -0.82 -5.37
CA THR A 126 5.53 -1.90 -5.85
C THR A 126 5.01 -1.67 -7.27
N ARG A 127 5.41 -0.57 -7.93
CA ARG A 127 5.09 -0.25 -9.34
C ARG A 127 3.59 -0.29 -9.62
N CYS A 128 2.78 0.35 -8.76
CA CYS A 128 1.32 0.31 -8.85
C CYS A 128 0.79 0.76 -10.22
N ASP A 129 1.41 1.77 -10.81
CA ASP A 129 1.08 2.31 -12.14
C ASP A 129 1.24 1.26 -13.24
N ILE A 130 2.30 0.45 -13.16
CA ILE A 130 2.58 -0.63 -14.12
C ILE A 130 1.70 -1.86 -13.84
N VAL A 131 1.65 -2.30 -12.57
CA VAL A 131 0.95 -3.54 -12.19
C VAL A 131 -0.56 -3.43 -12.36
N SER A 132 -1.14 -2.25 -12.13
CA SER A 132 -2.56 -2.00 -12.39
C SER A 132 -2.91 -1.80 -13.87
N GLY A 133 -1.90 -1.66 -14.74
CA GLY A 133 -2.09 -1.33 -16.14
C GLY A 133 -2.57 0.10 -16.39
N GLN A 134 -2.49 0.98 -15.39
CA GLN A 134 -2.80 2.41 -15.54
C GLN A 134 -1.81 3.11 -16.46
N LYS A 135 -0.53 2.71 -16.42
CA LYS A 135 0.53 3.25 -17.28
C LYS A 135 0.99 2.20 -18.29
N THR A 136 0.92 2.56 -19.56
CA THR A 136 1.62 1.88 -20.64
C THR A 136 2.83 2.75 -21.01
N PRO A 137 4.07 2.27 -20.85
CA PRO A 137 5.25 3.09 -21.13
C PRO A 137 5.27 3.52 -22.59
N ASP A 138 5.52 4.80 -22.83
CA ASP A 138 5.88 5.26 -24.17
C ASP A 138 7.40 5.22 -24.41
N PHE A 139 7.81 5.68 -25.58
CA PHE A 139 9.23 5.72 -25.93
C PHE A 139 10.06 6.59 -24.98
N TRP A 140 9.51 7.70 -24.49
CA TRP A 140 10.21 8.64 -23.64
C TRP A 140 10.34 8.10 -22.21
N ASP A 141 9.30 7.43 -21.70
CA ASP A 141 9.35 6.74 -20.40
C ASP A 141 10.54 5.77 -20.31
N ILE A 142 10.83 5.05 -21.40
CA ILE A 142 11.92 4.07 -21.47
C ILE A 142 13.26 4.78 -21.74
N SER A 143 13.29 5.73 -22.67
CA SER A 143 14.54 6.37 -23.12
C SER A 143 15.09 7.40 -22.13
N LEU A 144 14.23 8.02 -21.34
CA LEU A 144 14.60 9.01 -20.31
C LEU A 144 14.76 8.37 -18.92
N CYS A 145 14.66 7.05 -18.80
CA CYS A 145 14.87 6.38 -17.52
C CYS A 145 16.32 6.57 -17.06
N LEU A 146 16.48 7.00 -15.80
CA LEU A 146 17.77 7.22 -15.16
C LEU A 146 18.10 6.03 -14.26
N GLU A 147 19.27 5.42 -14.48
CA GLU A 147 19.71 4.27 -13.67
C GLU A 147 20.01 4.66 -12.21
N ASP A 148 20.44 5.90 -11.97
CA ASP A 148 20.69 6.41 -10.62
C ASP A 148 19.38 6.49 -9.81
N ASP A 149 18.29 7.01 -10.40
CA ASP A 149 16.96 7.03 -9.77
C ASP A 149 16.44 5.62 -9.46
N MET A 150 16.67 4.67 -10.39
CA MET A 150 16.29 3.27 -10.18
C MET A 150 17.12 2.62 -9.08
N THR A 151 18.40 2.97 -8.98
CA THR A 151 19.30 2.48 -7.92
C THR A 151 18.84 2.97 -6.55
N GLU A 152 18.54 4.27 -6.40
CA GLU A 152 18.00 4.81 -5.15
C GLU A 152 16.66 4.14 -4.76
N LEU A 153 15.76 3.98 -5.74
CA LEU A 153 14.48 3.32 -5.52
C LEU A 153 14.65 1.86 -5.09
N LYS A 154 15.61 1.15 -5.67
CA LYS A 154 15.94 -0.23 -5.34
C LYS A 154 16.57 -0.36 -3.96
N GLU A 155 17.50 0.51 -3.58
CA GLU A 155 18.09 0.52 -2.24
C GLU A 155 17.02 0.75 -1.16
N ARG A 156 16.07 1.66 -1.42
CA ARG A 156 14.91 1.84 -0.52
C ARG A 156 14.06 0.59 -0.42
N CYS A 157 13.83 -0.13 -1.53
CA CYS A 157 13.11 -1.41 -1.52
C CYS A 157 13.83 -2.46 -0.69
N GLU A 158 15.16 -2.59 -0.84
CA GLU A 158 15.97 -3.54 -0.09
C GLU A 158 15.94 -3.24 1.43
N GLY A 159 16.02 -1.96 1.81
CA GLY A 159 15.86 -1.54 3.21
C GLY A 159 14.47 -1.83 3.81
N ILE A 160 13.42 -1.92 2.99
CA ILE A 160 12.11 -2.43 3.44
C ILE A 160 12.19 -3.94 3.67
N LEU A 161 12.75 -4.70 2.73
CA LEU A 161 12.85 -6.15 2.84
C LEU A 161 13.66 -6.60 4.05
N ASP A 162 14.69 -5.84 4.43
CA ASP A 162 15.47 -6.09 5.65
C ASP A 162 14.59 -6.05 6.91
N GLN A 163 13.65 -5.12 6.98
CA GLN A 163 12.69 -5.02 8.09
C GLN A 163 11.62 -6.11 8.07
N CYS A 164 11.50 -6.83 6.94
CA CYS A 164 10.52 -7.89 6.74
C CYS A 164 11.06 -9.29 7.06
N MET A 165 12.32 -9.41 7.48
CA MET A 165 12.91 -10.70 7.83
C MET A 165 12.41 -11.18 9.21
N PRO A 166 11.71 -12.33 9.30
CA PRO A 166 11.24 -12.84 10.57
C PRO A 166 12.40 -13.42 11.39
N ASP A 167 12.22 -13.38 12.71
CA ASP A 167 13.07 -14.11 13.64
C ASP A 167 12.78 -15.62 13.59
N GLY A 168 13.69 -16.43 14.14
CA GLY A 168 13.52 -17.88 14.22
C GLY A 168 13.90 -18.68 12.97
N LEU A 169 14.20 -18.01 11.85
CA LEU A 169 14.77 -18.65 10.66
C LEU A 169 16.29 -18.84 10.77
N THR A 170 16.79 -19.95 10.23
CA THR A 170 18.23 -20.16 10.01
C THR A 170 18.77 -19.17 8.98
N ARG A 171 20.09 -18.97 8.94
CA ARG A 171 20.74 -18.09 7.95
C ARG A 171 20.36 -18.47 6.51
N LYS A 172 20.35 -19.76 6.19
CA LYS A 172 20.02 -20.25 4.85
C LYS A 172 18.56 -19.95 4.47
N GLU A 173 17.63 -20.15 5.40
CA GLU A 173 16.21 -19.83 5.18
C GLU A 173 15.99 -18.32 5.03
N LYS A 174 16.69 -17.48 5.80
CA LYS A 174 16.66 -16.02 5.64
C LYS A 174 17.17 -15.59 4.25
N GLU A 175 18.31 -16.14 3.82
CA GLU A 175 18.85 -15.87 2.47
C GLU A 175 17.89 -16.31 1.36
N GLU A 176 17.17 -17.42 1.56
CA GLU A 176 16.21 -17.94 0.61
C GLU A 176 14.93 -17.11 0.56
N LEU A 177 14.33 -16.79 1.71
CA LEU A 177 13.18 -15.90 1.81
C LEU A 177 13.49 -14.52 1.22
N TYR A 178 14.64 -13.93 1.57
CA TYR A 178 15.05 -12.63 1.02
C TYR A 178 15.12 -12.67 -0.51
N ARG A 179 15.70 -13.73 -1.08
CA ARG A 179 15.78 -13.91 -2.55
C ARG A 179 14.41 -13.95 -3.19
N TYR A 180 13.44 -14.64 -2.58
CA TYR A 180 12.06 -14.67 -3.09
C TYR A 180 11.39 -13.29 -3.02
N LEU A 181 11.48 -12.61 -1.88
CA LEU A 181 10.87 -11.28 -1.74
C LEU A 181 11.51 -10.25 -2.69
N HIS A 182 12.84 -10.29 -2.81
CA HIS A 182 13.59 -9.44 -3.74
C HIS A 182 13.16 -9.70 -5.19
N GLY A 183 13.07 -10.98 -5.57
CA GLY A 183 12.57 -11.40 -6.89
C GLY A 183 11.15 -10.93 -7.19
N SER A 184 10.28 -10.86 -6.17
CA SER A 184 8.88 -10.45 -6.30
C SER A 184 8.68 -8.94 -6.43
N VAL A 185 9.59 -8.12 -5.89
CA VAL A 185 9.43 -6.65 -5.83
C VAL A 185 10.66 -5.91 -6.36
N CYS A 186 11.79 -5.97 -5.65
CA CYS A 186 12.95 -5.12 -5.92
C CYS A 186 13.68 -5.45 -7.23
N HIS A 187 13.57 -6.69 -7.72
CA HIS A 187 14.19 -7.13 -8.97
C HIS A 187 13.80 -6.27 -10.18
N PHE A 188 12.58 -5.74 -10.17
CA PHE A 188 12.06 -4.94 -11.27
C PHE A 188 12.52 -3.48 -11.25
N LEU A 189 13.16 -3.01 -10.18
CA LEU A 189 13.57 -1.61 -10.01
C LEU A 189 14.90 -1.35 -10.75
N THR A 190 14.84 -1.45 -12.08
CA THR A 190 15.92 -1.14 -13.03
C THR A 190 15.30 -0.58 -14.30
N CYS A 191 15.99 0.27 -15.06
CA CYS A 191 15.41 0.82 -16.30
C CYS A 191 15.01 -0.27 -17.30
N LYS A 192 15.72 -1.40 -17.27
CA LYS A 192 15.45 -2.58 -18.09
C LYS A 192 14.15 -3.29 -17.75
N LEU A 193 13.78 -3.38 -16.47
CA LEU A 193 12.68 -4.23 -15.99
C LEU A 193 11.53 -3.45 -15.35
N TYR A 194 11.70 -2.14 -15.12
CA TYR A 194 10.71 -1.31 -14.41
C TYR A 194 9.37 -1.26 -15.14
N TYR A 195 9.37 -1.42 -16.45
CA TYR A 195 8.15 -1.42 -17.24
C TYR A 195 7.66 -2.83 -17.63
N ASP A 196 8.32 -3.88 -17.14
CA ASP A 196 7.87 -5.26 -17.36
C ASP A 196 6.60 -5.53 -16.56
N GLY A 197 5.45 -5.46 -17.23
CA GLY A 197 4.18 -5.81 -16.62
C GLY A 197 4.12 -7.28 -16.19
N PRO A 198 3.20 -7.65 -15.30
CA PRO A 198 2.89 -9.06 -15.09
C PRO A 198 2.59 -9.67 -16.46
N LYS A 199 3.37 -10.68 -16.88
CA LYS A 199 3.05 -11.46 -18.07
C LYS A 199 1.58 -11.85 -17.90
N LYS A 200 0.73 -11.52 -18.88
CA LYS A 200 -0.62 -12.07 -18.92
C LYS A 200 -0.46 -13.59 -18.96
N GLN A 201 -0.38 -14.23 -17.81
CA GLN A 201 -0.96 -15.55 -17.68
C GLN A 201 -2.38 -15.33 -18.16
N VAL A 202 -2.74 -15.99 -19.25
CA VAL A 202 -4.13 -16.08 -19.67
C VAL A 202 -4.84 -16.66 -18.46
N CYS A 203 -5.45 -15.80 -17.65
CA CYS A 203 -6.35 -16.21 -16.61
C CYS A 203 -7.48 -16.88 -17.39
N HIS A 204 -7.48 -18.21 -17.45
CA HIS A 204 -8.76 -18.87 -17.62
C HIS A 204 -9.65 -18.29 -16.53
N VAL A 205 -10.81 -17.77 -16.93
CA VAL A 205 -11.80 -17.06 -16.10
C VAL A 205 -12.43 -17.98 -15.04
N LYS A 206 -11.69 -18.96 -14.52
CA LYS A 206 -12.15 -19.97 -13.58
C LYS A 206 -11.56 -19.80 -12.17
N ASP A 207 -10.49 -19.03 -11.99
CA ASP A 207 -9.76 -19.03 -10.70
C ASP A 207 -10.00 -17.83 -9.78
N LEU A 208 -10.82 -16.84 -10.18
CA LEU A 208 -11.29 -15.78 -9.26
C LEU A 208 -12.39 -16.25 -8.28
N ASN A 209 -12.91 -17.47 -8.46
CA ASN A 209 -13.92 -18.06 -7.57
C ASN A 209 -13.35 -18.96 -6.47
N ASN A 210 -12.02 -19.08 -6.32
CA ASN A 210 -11.43 -20.10 -5.44
C ASN A 210 -10.52 -19.57 -4.32
N ILE A 211 -10.48 -18.25 -4.07
CA ILE A 211 -9.70 -17.65 -2.96
C ILE A 211 -10.55 -17.41 -1.69
N GLN A 212 -11.81 -17.83 -1.68
CA GLN A 212 -12.69 -17.66 -0.51
C GLN A 212 -13.37 -18.93 0.00
N VAL A 213 -12.77 -20.10 -0.25
CA VAL A 213 -13.22 -21.38 0.33
C VAL A 213 -12.03 -22.12 0.94
N ARG A 214 -11.50 -21.58 2.04
CA ARG A 214 -10.69 -22.31 3.03
C ARG A 214 -10.55 -21.42 4.26
N LEU A 215 -11.61 -21.37 5.06
CA LEU A 215 -11.63 -21.13 6.50
C LEU A 215 -13.11 -21.24 6.89
N SER A 216 -13.59 -22.48 6.82
CA SER A 216 -14.77 -22.99 7.54
C SER A 216 -14.33 -24.23 8.29
#